data_AF-A0A8I0FS40-F1
#
_entry.id   AF-A0A8I0FS40-F1
#
_cell.length_a   1.000
_cell.length_b   1.000
_cell.length_c   1.000
_cell.angle_alpha   90.00
_cell.angle_beta   90.00
_cell.angle_gamma   90.00
#
_symmetry.space_group_name_H-M   'P 1'
#
loop_
_entity.id
_entity.type
_entity.pdbx_description
1 polymer ?
#
loop_
_entity_poly.entity_id
_entity_poly.type
_entity_poly.pdbx_seq_one_letter_code
_entity_poly.pdbx_strand_id
1 'polypeptide(L)'
;MNNLHNYWAALHSCKKKKLTLFEPHFRRNFIHVRDVVNAIIFTMKNFNKLKNDVYNLGLSSANISKIMLARSIQKQYKKLKIKIVKNRKDPDKRDYFVSNRKIENKGFKATISLDKGISELIQIFSNDKNKVINNY
;
A
#
# COMPACT_ATOMS: atom_id res chain seq x y z
N MET A 1 12.02 -2.76 14.50
CA MET A 1 11.31 -1.52 14.12
C MET A 1 10.19 -1.93 13.15
N ASN A 2 8.91 -1.72 13.49
CA ASN A 2 7.80 -2.18 12.65
C ASN A 2 7.29 -1.01 11.80
N ASN A 3 7.95 -0.75 10.67
CA ASN A 3 7.39 0.09 9.64
C ASN A 3 6.20 -0.66 9.04
N LEU A 4 5.05 0.00 8.96
CA LEU A 4 3.82 -0.55 8.40
C LEU A 4 3.97 -0.64 6.87
N HIS A 5 4.80 -1.56 6.37
CA HIS A 5 4.73 -1.99 4.98
C HIS A 5 3.40 -2.73 4.80
N ASN A 6 2.63 -2.43 3.76
CA ASN A 6 1.24 -2.91 3.60
C ASN A 6 1.10 -4.43 3.65
N TYR A 7 2.09 -5.14 3.10
CA TYR A 7 2.23 -6.59 3.20
C TYR A 7 2.24 -7.07 4.66
N TRP A 8 3.02 -6.36 5.50
CA TRP A 8 3.11 -6.63 6.93
C TRP A 8 1.82 -6.29 7.67
N ALA A 9 1.13 -5.21 7.29
CA ALA A 9 -0.15 -4.85 7.90
C ALA A 9 -1.21 -5.94 7.67
N ALA A 10 -1.35 -6.46 6.44
CA ALA A 10 -2.28 -7.53 6.12
C ALA A 10 -1.89 -8.87 6.80
N LEU A 11 -0.62 -9.28 6.68
CA LEU A 11 -0.09 -10.49 7.32
C LEU A 11 -0.27 -10.48 8.84
N HIS A 12 0.13 -9.38 9.49
CA HIS A 12 0.02 -9.23 10.94
C HIS A 12 -1.44 -9.18 11.39
N SER A 13 -2.31 -8.58 10.58
CA SER A 13 -3.76 -8.60 10.81
C SER A 13 -4.31 -10.03 10.77
N CYS A 14 -3.95 -10.83 9.78
CA CYS A 14 -4.42 -12.22 9.68
C CYS A 14 -3.85 -13.12 10.79
N LYS A 15 -2.55 -13.02 11.10
CA LYS A 15 -1.88 -13.89 12.07
C LYS A 15 -2.15 -13.49 13.53
N LYS A 16 -2.12 -12.19 13.84
CA LYS A 16 -2.25 -11.69 15.23
C LYS A 16 -3.60 -11.07 15.54
N LYS A 17 -4.47 -10.88 14.54
CA LYS A 17 -5.80 -10.24 14.68
C LYS A 17 -5.74 -8.84 15.31
N LYS A 18 -4.58 -8.19 15.27
CA LYS A 18 -4.33 -6.89 15.88
C LYS A 18 -3.37 -6.09 15.01
N LEU A 19 -3.63 -4.81 14.84
CA LEU A 19 -2.74 -3.87 14.16
C LEU A 19 -2.48 -2.67 15.09
N THR A 20 -1.21 -2.37 15.31
CA THR A 20 -0.81 -1.20 16.11
C THR A 20 -0.34 -0.09 15.18
N LEU A 21 -0.94 1.10 15.30
CA LEU A 21 -0.65 2.26 14.46
C LEU A 21 0.05 3.35 15.27
N PHE A 22 1.02 4.00 14.61
CA PHE A 22 1.69 5.22 15.06
C PHE A 22 1.45 6.31 14.00
N GLU A 23 1.27 7.55 14.44
CA GLU A 23 0.97 8.69 13.55
C GLU A 23 -0.15 8.34 12.54
N PRO A 24 -1.36 7.99 13.04
CA PRO A 24 -2.43 7.40 12.23
C PRO A 24 -2.88 8.27 11.06
N HIS A 25 -2.67 9.59 11.15
CA HIS A 25 -3.09 10.57 10.16
C HIS A 25 -2.13 10.72 8.98
N PHE A 26 -0.88 10.24 9.11
CA PHE A 26 0.10 10.36 8.04
C PHE A 26 -0.36 9.64 6.78
N ARG A 27 -0.25 10.33 5.65
CA ARG A 27 -0.65 9.82 4.35
C ARG A 27 0.39 8.91 3.74
N ARG A 28 -0.08 7.94 2.96
CA ARG A 28 0.73 7.09 2.09
C ARG A 28 0.02 6.97 0.75
N ASN A 29 0.81 6.77 -0.29
CA ASN A 29 0.32 6.36 -1.59
C ASN A 29 0.59 4.87 -1.80
N PHE A 30 -0.36 4.16 -2.39
CA PHE A 30 -0.31 2.72 -2.59
C PHE A 30 -0.44 2.37 -4.06
N ILE A 31 0.19 1.27 -4.47
CA ILE A 31 0.02 0.69 -5.80
C ILE A 31 0.16 -0.83 -5.72
N HIS A 32 -0.59 -1.54 -6.56
CA HIS A 32 -0.49 -2.99 -6.66
C HIS A 32 0.76 -3.40 -7.46
N VAL A 33 1.42 -4.50 -7.07
CA VAL A 33 2.65 -4.97 -7.74
C VAL A 33 2.44 -5.26 -9.24
N ARG A 34 1.27 -5.79 -9.62
CA ARG A 34 0.92 -5.98 -11.05
C ARG A 34 0.82 -4.66 -11.81
N ASP A 35 0.30 -3.60 -11.18
CA ASP A 35 0.27 -2.28 -11.82
C ASP A 35 1.68 -1.68 -11.95
N VAL A 36 2.61 -2.00 -11.04
CA VAL A 36 4.04 -1.64 -11.19
C VAL A 36 4.65 -2.32 -12.42
N VAL A 37 4.41 -3.64 -12.59
CA VAL A 37 4.87 -4.37 -13.78
C VAL A 37 4.24 -3.80 -15.06
N ASN A 38 2.94 -3.50 -15.04
CA ASN A 38 2.25 -2.87 -16.16
C ASN A 38 2.84 -1.49 -16.50
N ALA A 39 3.26 -0.71 -15.50
CA ALA A 39 3.90 0.60 -15.71
C ALA A 39 5.27 0.46 -16.38
N ILE A 40 6.04 -0.57 -16.03
CA ILE A 40 7.32 -0.87 -16.67
C ILE A 40 7.09 -1.24 -18.14
N ILE A 41 6.15 -2.16 -18.41
CA ILE A 41 5.78 -2.55 -19.79
C ILE A 41 5.29 -1.34 -20.59
N PHE A 42 4.45 -0.50 -19.98
CA PHE A 42 3.95 0.73 -20.60
C PHE A 42 5.10 1.67 -20.97
N THR A 43 6.08 1.84 -20.09
CA THR A 43 7.24 2.69 -20.32
C THR A 43 8.10 2.15 -21.46
N MET A 44 8.34 0.84 -21.51
CA MET A 44 9.08 0.21 -22.61
C MET A 44 8.38 0.44 -23.97
N LYS A 45 7.06 0.24 -24.03
CA LYS A 45 6.27 0.45 -25.25
C LYS A 45 6.19 1.92 -25.70
N ASN A 46 6.41 2.86 -24.78
CA ASN A 46 6.28 4.30 -25.03
C ASN A 46 7.60 5.05 -24.75
N PHE A 47 8.75 4.38 -24.85
CA PHE A 47 10.04 4.90 -24.39
C PHE A 47 10.35 6.31 -24.90
N ASN A 48 10.15 6.58 -26.20
CA ASN A 48 10.41 7.90 -26.77
C ASN A 48 9.55 9.03 -26.18
N LYS A 49 8.33 8.72 -25.70
CA LYS A 49 7.41 9.70 -25.09
C LYS A 49 7.68 9.92 -23.59
N LEU A 50 8.35 8.98 -22.94
CA LEU A 50 8.61 8.98 -21.50
C LEU A 50 10.08 9.22 -21.11
N LYS A 51 11.04 9.03 -22.02
CA LYS A 51 12.48 9.18 -21.73
C LYS A 51 12.81 10.58 -21.18
N ASN A 52 13.90 10.64 -20.41
CA ASN A 52 14.46 11.85 -19.80
C ASN A 52 13.53 12.55 -18.79
N ASP A 53 12.66 11.79 -18.14
CA ASP A 53 11.75 12.37 -17.17
C ASP A 53 11.43 11.42 -16.00
N VAL A 54 10.97 11.99 -14.89
CA VAL A 54 10.60 11.26 -13.67
C VAL A 54 9.08 11.27 -13.48
N TYR A 55 8.53 10.10 -13.14
CA TYR A 55 7.10 9.88 -13.00
C TYR A 55 6.79 9.27 -11.63
N ASN A 56 5.89 9.93 -10.89
CA ASN A 56 5.27 9.30 -9.73
C ASN A 56 4.37 8.16 -10.21
N LEU A 57 4.47 7.03 -9.53
CA LEU A 57 3.70 5.84 -9.83
C LEU A 57 2.90 5.43 -8.60
N GLY A 58 1.58 5.44 -8.74
CA GLY A 58 0.67 5.32 -7.63
C GLY A 58 -0.76 5.09 -8.06
N LEU A 59 -1.59 4.59 -7.14
CA LEU A 59 -3.04 4.61 -7.29
C LEU A 59 -3.54 5.96 -6.75
N SER A 60 -3.99 6.84 -7.65
CA SER A 60 -4.41 8.20 -7.29
C SER A 60 -5.60 8.23 -6.32
N SER A 61 -6.48 7.23 -6.39
CA SER A 61 -7.59 7.03 -5.44
C SER A 61 -7.16 6.49 -4.07
N ALA A 62 -5.88 6.15 -3.88
CA ALA A 62 -5.34 5.57 -2.64
C ALA A 62 -4.25 6.43 -1.98
N ASN A 63 -4.38 7.75 -2.06
CA ASN A 63 -3.68 8.70 -1.18
C ASN A 63 -4.43 8.79 0.16
N ILE A 64 -4.23 7.83 1.05
CA ILE A 64 -4.99 7.71 2.29
C ILE A 64 -4.09 7.66 3.52
N SER A 65 -4.66 7.96 4.68
CA SER A 65 -3.95 7.87 5.96
C SER A 65 -3.78 6.43 6.43
N LYS A 66 -2.81 6.17 7.33
CA LYS A 66 -2.60 4.84 7.94
C LYS A 66 -3.88 4.31 8.62
N ILE A 67 -4.66 5.18 9.27
CA ILE A 67 -5.93 4.78 9.89
C ILE A 67 -6.99 4.43 8.85
N MET A 68 -7.04 5.12 7.71
CA MET A 68 -7.95 4.77 6.62
C MET A 68 -7.60 3.40 6.04
N LEU A 69 -6.32 3.12 5.80
CA LEU A 69 -5.86 1.80 5.36
C LEU A 69 -6.28 0.71 6.36
N ALA A 70 -5.99 0.92 7.65
CA ALA A 70 -6.35 -0.04 8.69
C ALA A 70 -7.86 -0.30 8.77
N ARG A 71 -8.68 0.75 8.59
CA ARG A 71 -10.14 0.62 8.51
C ARG A 71 -10.58 -0.13 7.26
N SER A 72 -9.96 0.07 6.10
CA SER A 72 -10.25 -0.73 4.90
C SER A 72 -9.94 -2.22 5.11
N ILE A 73 -8.81 -2.53 5.76
CA ILE A 73 -8.49 -3.92 6.15
C ILE A 73 -9.55 -4.45 7.14
N GLN A 74 -9.89 -3.69 8.18
CA GLN A 74 -10.88 -4.10 9.18
C GLN A 74 -12.29 -4.32 8.58
N LYS A 75 -12.66 -3.56 7.53
CA LYS A 75 -13.92 -3.76 6.82
C LYS A 75 -14.00 -5.16 6.22
N GLN A 76 -12.91 -5.67 5.66
CA GLN A 76 -12.83 -7.00 5.03
C GLN A 76 -12.47 -8.11 6.04
N TYR A 77 -11.68 -7.79 7.07
CA TYR A 77 -11.28 -8.72 8.14
C TYR A 77 -11.79 -8.24 9.51
N LYS A 78 -13.06 -8.54 9.81
CA LYS A 78 -13.78 -8.06 11.01
C LYS A 78 -13.13 -8.43 12.34
N LYS A 79 -12.31 -9.50 12.37
CA LYS A 79 -11.58 -9.94 13.56
C LYS A 79 -10.42 -9.01 13.93
N LEU A 80 -10.07 -8.04 13.09
CA LEU A 80 -8.98 -7.10 13.34
C LEU A 80 -9.29 -6.11 14.47
N LYS A 81 -8.44 -6.07 15.48
CA LYS A 81 -8.40 -5.01 16.51
C LYS A 81 -7.36 -3.95 16.17
N ILE A 82 -7.77 -2.69 16.03
CA ILE A 82 -6.86 -1.57 15.77
C ILE A 82 -6.50 -0.90 17.09
N LYS A 83 -5.20 -0.75 17.38
CA LYS A 83 -4.68 0.00 18.54
C LYS A 83 -3.87 1.20 18.05
N ILE A 84 -4.21 2.40 18.49
CA ILE A 84 -3.42 3.60 18.21
C ILE A 84 -2.49 3.87 19.39
N VAL A 85 -1.23 4.17 19.11
CA VAL A 85 -0.23 4.54 20.12
C VAL A 85 0.30 5.93 19.80
N LYS A 86 0.21 6.84 20.77
CA LYS A 86 0.56 8.26 20.61
C LYS A 86 2.02 8.59 20.93
N ASN A 87 2.69 7.80 21.78
CA ASN A 87 4.04 8.11 22.27
C ASN A 87 5.15 7.47 21.43
N ARG A 88 4.94 7.33 20.12
CA ARG A 88 5.94 6.81 19.18
C ARG A 88 5.88 7.62 17.89
N LYS A 89 7.05 8.01 17.39
CA LYS A 89 7.21 8.67 16.10
C LYS A 89 7.66 7.67 15.05
N ASP A 90 7.14 7.79 13.85
CA ASP A 90 7.60 7.00 12.71
C ASP A 90 8.96 7.55 12.26
N PRO A 91 10.03 6.73 12.13
CA PRO A 91 11.25 7.18 11.46
C PRO A 91 10.94 7.66 10.03
N ASP A 92 9.91 7.11 9.40
CA ASP A 92 9.38 7.54 8.12
C ASP A 92 8.34 8.67 8.27
N LYS A 93 8.85 9.91 8.15
CA LYS A 93 8.07 11.14 8.25
C LYS A 93 7.33 11.54 6.97
N ARG A 94 7.17 10.63 6.00
CA ARG A 94 6.39 10.95 4.79
C ARG A 94 4.95 11.28 5.19
N ASP A 95 4.50 12.49 4.89
CA ASP A 95 3.10 12.89 4.99
C ASP A 95 2.78 13.92 3.92
N TYR A 96 2.59 13.45 2.70
CA TYR A 96 2.28 14.30 1.55
C TYR A 96 1.33 13.59 0.60
N PHE A 97 0.64 14.40 -0.21
CA PHE A 97 -0.18 13.91 -1.31
C PHE A 97 0.70 13.75 -2.55
N VAL A 98 0.76 12.54 -3.11
CA VAL A 98 1.50 12.27 -4.35
C VAL A 98 0.56 12.39 -5.53
N SER A 99 0.88 13.31 -6.44
CA SER A 99 0.18 13.43 -7.72
C SER A 99 0.81 12.49 -8.75
N ASN A 100 -0.02 11.62 -9.34
CA ASN A 100 0.38 10.74 -10.46
C ASN A 100 -0.08 11.30 -11.83
N ARG A 101 -0.63 12.52 -11.86
CA ARG A 101 -1.22 13.13 -13.07
C ARG A 101 -0.28 13.11 -14.26
N LYS A 102 1.03 13.25 -14.02
CA LYS A 102 2.04 13.26 -15.07
C LYS A 102 2.07 11.98 -15.90
N ILE A 103 2.03 10.80 -15.26
CA ILE A 103 2.02 9.52 -15.98
C ILE A 103 0.62 9.19 -16.52
N GLU A 104 -0.42 9.64 -15.82
CA GLU A 104 -1.82 9.54 -16.28
C GLU A 104 -2.04 10.31 -17.58
N ASN A 105 -1.49 11.51 -17.70
CA ASN A 105 -1.53 12.31 -18.93
C ASN A 105 -0.75 11.67 -20.09
N LYS A 106 0.17 10.74 -19.80
CA LYS A 106 0.86 9.95 -20.84
C LYS A 106 0.04 8.72 -21.26
N GLY A 107 -1.03 8.38 -20.53
CA GLY A 107 -1.93 7.28 -20.83
C GLY A 107 -1.84 6.08 -19.87
N PHE A 108 -0.97 6.12 -18.86
CA PHE A 108 -0.91 5.04 -17.86
C PHE A 108 -1.81 5.33 -16.66
N LYS A 109 -2.62 4.34 -16.26
CA LYS A 109 -3.41 4.42 -15.04
C LYS A 109 -3.36 3.08 -14.30
N ALA A 110 -3.07 3.12 -13.01
CA ALA A 110 -3.19 1.94 -12.16
C ALA A 110 -4.67 1.48 -12.12
N THR A 111 -4.90 0.18 -12.28
CA THR A 111 -6.25 -0.37 -12.48
C THR A 111 -6.75 -1.18 -11.29
N ILE A 112 -5.84 -1.68 -10.45
CA ILE A 112 -6.18 -2.53 -9.32
C ILE A 112 -6.43 -1.66 -8.10
N SER A 113 -7.66 -1.70 -7.59
CA SER A 113 -8.05 -0.94 -6.40
C SER A 113 -7.33 -1.42 -5.14
N LEU A 114 -7.21 -0.52 -4.16
CA LEU A 114 -6.68 -0.87 -2.85
C LEU A 114 -7.46 -2.03 -2.20
N ASP A 115 -8.79 -1.99 -2.27
CA ASP A 115 -9.63 -3.01 -1.66
C ASP A 115 -9.42 -4.38 -2.30
N LYS A 116 -9.25 -4.44 -3.63
CA LYS A 116 -8.93 -5.70 -4.33
C LYS A 116 -7.59 -6.25 -3.87
N GLY A 117 -6.56 -5.41 -3.77
CA GLY A 117 -5.25 -5.81 -3.24
C GLY A 117 -5.32 -6.31 -1.79
N ILE A 118 -6.14 -5.66 -0.94
CA ILE A 118 -6.38 -6.12 0.44
C ILE A 118 -7.05 -7.50 0.45
N SER A 119 -8.05 -7.73 -0.40
CA SER A 119 -8.75 -9.03 -0.50
C SER A 119 -7.77 -10.15 -0.91
N GLU A 120 -6.95 -9.90 -1.94
CA GLU A 120 -5.94 -10.86 -2.41
C GLU A 120 -4.97 -11.23 -1.27
N LEU A 121 -4.46 -10.25 -0.52
CA LEU A 121 -3.56 -10.49 0.60
C LEU A 121 -4.23 -11.26 1.75
N ILE A 122 -5.47 -10.91 2.11
CA ILE A 122 -6.21 -11.62 3.17
C ILE A 122 -6.41 -13.09 2.80
N GLN A 123 -6.77 -13.37 1.54
CA GLN A 123 -6.96 -14.75 1.06
C GLN A 123 -5.66 -15.55 1.17
N ILE A 124 -4.55 -14.99 0.71
CA ILE A 124 -3.23 -15.63 0.77
C ILE A 124 -2.86 -15.92 2.23
N PHE A 125 -2.89 -14.92 3.11
CA PHE A 125 -2.39 -15.07 4.49
C PHE A 125 -3.32 -15.84 5.43
N SER A 126 -4.60 -15.95 5.10
CA SER A 126 -5.53 -16.78 5.86
C SER A 126 -5.29 -18.27 5.61
N ASN A 127 -4.81 -18.62 4.41
CA ASN A 127 -4.55 -20.00 4.00
C ASN A 127 -3.08 -20.41 4.16
N ASP A 128 -2.17 -19.44 4.27
CA ASP A 128 -0.75 -19.69 4.42
C ASP A 128 -0.41 -20.20 5.84
N LYS A 129 0.06 -21.45 5.93
CA LYS A 129 0.56 -22.04 7.19
C LYS A 129 2.03 -21.72 7.45
N ASN A 130 2.74 -21.16 6.47
CA ASN A 130 4.16 -20.90 6.59
C ASN A 130 4.43 -19.76 7.58
N LYS A 131 5.60 -19.87 8.22
CA LYS A 131 6.14 -18.80 9.05
C LYS A 131 6.81 -17.80 8.10
N VAL A 132 6.12 -16.70 7.80
CA VAL A 132 6.74 -15.61 7.04
C VAL A 132 7.85 -15.02 7.90
N ILE A 133 9.10 -15.26 7.51
CA ILE A 133 10.29 -14.68 8.12
C ILE A 133 10.51 -13.34 7.41
N ASN A 134 10.46 -12.24 8.16
CA ASN A 134 10.85 -10.95 7.63
C ASN A 134 12.36 -10.83 7.71
N ASN A 135 13.03 -10.60 6.58
CA ASN A 135 14.49 -10.41 6.53
C ASN A 135 14.90 -8.94 6.77
N TYR A 136 13.99 -8.14 7.35
CA TYR A 136 14.17 -6.73 7.66
C TYR A 136 13.69 -6.42 9.09
#